data_AF-A0A1B0EZR6-F1
#
_entry.id   AF-A0A1B0EZR6-F1
#
_cell.length_a   1.000
_cell.length_b   1.000
_cell.length_c   1.000
_cell.angle_alpha   90.00
_cell.angle_beta   90.00
_cell.angle_gamma   90.00
#
_symmetry.space_group_name_H-M   'P 1'
#
loop_
_entity.id
_entity.type
_entity.pdbx_description
1 polymer ?
#
loop_
_entity_poly.entity_id
_entity_poly.type
_entity_poly.pdbx_seq_one_letter_code
_entity_poly.pdbx_strand_id
1 'polypeptide(L)'
;VAKIAIPEEVFGGIDFSFLHWTLPFFAALGVWTVGNIGREKGPLKHCLLAAYASYPIRYWFYDEDIWMLIMIIVSASAFEYWSKQWRLERPRRRGFFKRAFCICMAVSLYSSLWISYLYFNGKIKDEDGDEVPVHEAIRNFLMSPWWTDLKQTIRDTWHFAQHNGWKETWRQIVEQMDMDGEQNAYKVLGVSPTASQAEIKAVYKKLSLEYHPDKAKDEEQKKIVQEKFMEIQQAYEILSKKKNKRRQKNKKFNEEL
;
A
#
# COMPACT_ATOMS: atom_id res chain seq x y z
N VAL A 1 17.03 -16.50 1.04
CA VAL A 1 16.78 -17.35 -0.15
C VAL A 1 15.97 -16.53 -1.14
N ALA A 2 16.64 -15.82 -2.04
CA ALA A 2 15.96 -15.11 -3.12
C ALA A 2 15.53 -16.16 -4.14
N LYS A 3 14.38 -16.81 -3.92
CA LYS A 3 13.82 -17.71 -4.94
C LYS A 3 13.62 -16.89 -6.21
N ILE A 4 14.18 -17.37 -7.32
CA ILE A 4 14.05 -16.74 -8.62
C ILE A 4 12.55 -16.58 -8.91
N ALA A 5 12.12 -15.38 -9.29
CA ALA A 5 10.71 -15.08 -9.57
C ALA A 5 10.20 -15.72 -10.88
N ILE A 6 10.98 -16.63 -11.46
CA ILE A 6 10.67 -17.37 -12.68
C ILE A 6 9.97 -18.66 -12.22
N PRO A 7 8.73 -18.92 -12.67
CA PRO A 7 8.05 -20.17 -12.35
C PRO A 7 8.83 -21.36 -12.93
N GLU A 8 9.04 -22.39 -12.11
CA GLU A 8 9.69 -23.65 -12.54
C GLU A 8 8.76 -24.52 -13.40
N GLU A 9 7.45 -24.19 -13.44
CA GLU A 9 6.43 -24.94 -14.17
C GLU A 9 5.87 -24.17 -15.37
N VAL A 10 5.43 -24.90 -16.40
CA VAL A 10 4.80 -24.36 -17.61
C VAL A 10 3.47 -23.71 -17.26
N PHE A 11 3.45 -22.38 -17.14
CA PHE A 11 2.25 -21.62 -16.86
C PHE A 11 1.58 -21.18 -18.17
N GLY A 12 0.38 -21.71 -18.46
CA GLY A 12 -0.39 -21.32 -19.65
C GLY A 12 0.17 -21.82 -20.99
N GLY A 13 0.97 -22.89 -20.99
CA GLY A 13 1.57 -23.48 -22.20
C GLY A 13 2.85 -22.80 -22.69
N ILE A 14 3.37 -21.81 -21.95
CA ILE A 14 4.62 -21.11 -22.26
C ILE A 14 5.67 -21.50 -21.20
N ASP A 15 6.83 -21.95 -21.66
CA ASP A 15 7.98 -22.23 -20.81
C ASP A 15 8.80 -20.95 -20.62
N PHE A 16 8.93 -20.48 -19.37
CA PHE A 16 9.66 -19.26 -19.01
C PHE A 16 11.16 -19.47 -18.79
N SER A 17 11.66 -20.70 -19.02
CA SER A 17 13.08 -21.05 -18.87
C SER A 17 14.03 -20.19 -19.72
N PHE A 18 13.56 -19.62 -20.83
CA PHE A 18 14.36 -18.70 -21.65
C PHE A 18 14.81 -17.45 -20.88
N LEU A 19 14.08 -17.04 -19.83
CA LEU A 19 14.41 -15.83 -19.06
C LEU A 19 15.73 -15.98 -18.30
N HIS A 20 16.20 -17.21 -18.06
CA HIS A 20 17.52 -17.45 -17.47
C HIS A 20 18.68 -16.90 -18.31
N TRP A 21 18.51 -16.77 -19.63
CA TRP A 21 19.52 -16.18 -20.51
C TRP A 21 19.65 -14.67 -20.32
N THR A 22 18.64 -14.02 -19.73
CA THR A 22 18.66 -12.58 -19.44
C THR A 22 19.36 -12.25 -18.12
N LEU A 23 19.61 -13.25 -17.25
CA LEU A 23 20.21 -13.04 -15.93
C LEU A 23 21.62 -12.40 -16.00
N PRO A 24 22.55 -12.85 -16.86
CA PRO A 24 23.87 -12.21 -16.97
C PRO A 24 23.78 -10.75 -17.44
N PHE A 25 22.80 -10.45 -18.30
CA PHE A 25 22.57 -9.08 -18.76
C PHE A 25 22.15 -8.16 -17.61
N PHE A 26 21.18 -8.58 -16.78
CA PHE A 26 20.74 -7.78 -15.64
C PHE A 26 21.80 -7.64 -14.56
N ALA A 27 22.58 -8.70 -14.29
CA ALA A 27 23.70 -8.63 -13.35
C ALA A 27 24.78 -7.64 -13.83
N ALA A 28 25.19 -7.73 -15.10
CA ALA A 28 26.15 -6.80 -15.69
C ALA A 28 25.63 -5.35 -15.70
N LEU A 29 24.33 -5.15 -15.98
CA LEU A 29 23.69 -3.84 -15.90
C LEU A 29 23.73 -3.30 -14.47
N GLY A 30 23.45 -4.12 -13.47
CA GLY A 30 23.56 -3.76 -12.05
C GLY A 30 24.98 -3.29 -11.70
N VAL A 31 25.98 -4.11 -11.97
CA VAL A 31 27.41 -3.78 -11.75
C VAL A 31 27.80 -2.48 -12.47
N TRP A 32 27.40 -2.33 -13.73
CA TRP A 32 27.67 -1.12 -14.50
C TRP A 32 26.99 0.12 -13.93
N THR A 33 25.72 0.01 -13.50
CA THR A 33 25.03 1.17 -12.91
C THR A 33 25.72 1.65 -11.65
N VAL A 34 26.10 0.73 -10.75
CA VAL A 34 26.81 1.05 -9.50
C VAL A 34 28.20 1.60 -9.78
N GLY A 35 28.97 0.95 -10.65
CA GLY A 35 30.33 1.40 -11.03
C GLY A 35 30.36 2.75 -11.76
N ASN A 36 29.21 3.20 -12.28
CA ASN A 36 29.07 4.46 -13.00
C ASN A 36 28.44 5.57 -12.12
N ILE A 37 28.20 5.31 -10.82
CA ILE A 37 27.84 6.30 -9.82
C ILE A 37 29.11 7.03 -9.37
N GLY A 38 29.06 8.36 -9.36
CA GLY A 38 30.16 9.19 -8.85
C GLY A 38 31.07 9.76 -9.95
N ARG A 39 32.37 9.79 -9.66
CA ARG A 39 33.40 10.45 -10.49
C ARG A 39 34.02 9.54 -11.56
N GLU A 40 33.60 8.29 -11.62
CA GLU A 40 34.14 7.29 -12.55
C GLU A 40 33.11 6.97 -13.66
N LYS A 41 33.60 6.61 -14.84
CA LYS A 41 32.79 6.11 -15.96
C LYS A 41 33.46 4.94 -16.64
N GLY A 42 32.64 4.05 -17.19
CA GLY A 42 33.11 2.93 -17.99
C GLY A 42 32.05 2.40 -18.96
N PRO A 43 32.44 1.83 -20.11
CA PRO A 43 31.51 1.16 -21.01
C PRO A 43 30.93 -0.15 -20.42
N LEU A 44 29.64 -0.42 -20.69
CA LEU A 44 28.95 -1.64 -20.27
C LEU A 44 29.55 -2.93 -20.89
N LYS A 45 30.26 -2.82 -22.02
CA LYS A 45 30.74 -3.96 -22.81
C LYS A 45 31.61 -4.93 -22.01
N HIS A 46 32.52 -4.43 -21.17
CA HIS A 46 33.43 -5.29 -20.41
C HIS A 46 32.70 -6.07 -19.30
N CYS A 47 31.77 -5.43 -18.58
CA CYS A 47 30.91 -6.10 -17.61
C CYS A 47 30.08 -7.20 -18.27
N LEU A 48 29.44 -6.87 -19.39
CA LEU A 48 28.55 -7.80 -20.08
C LEU A 48 29.31 -9.01 -20.60
N LEU A 49 30.47 -8.80 -21.23
CA LEU A 49 31.30 -9.90 -21.73
C LEU A 49 31.78 -10.80 -20.57
N ALA A 50 32.21 -10.20 -19.45
CA ALA A 50 32.63 -10.94 -18.27
C ALA A 50 31.48 -11.76 -17.64
N ALA A 51 30.28 -11.17 -17.51
CA ALA A 51 29.11 -11.85 -16.97
C ALA A 51 28.70 -13.05 -17.83
N TYR A 52 28.63 -12.89 -19.16
CA TYR A 52 28.32 -13.99 -20.08
C TYR A 52 29.44 -15.04 -20.13
N ALA A 53 30.71 -14.65 -20.03
CA ALA A 53 31.83 -15.59 -19.96
C ALA A 53 31.80 -16.45 -18.68
N SER A 54 31.31 -15.89 -17.57
CA SER A 54 31.14 -16.63 -16.31
C SER A 54 29.86 -17.46 -16.24
N TYR A 55 28.90 -17.28 -17.17
CA TYR A 55 27.62 -17.99 -17.14
C TYR A 55 27.73 -19.53 -17.15
N PRO A 56 28.65 -20.16 -17.91
CA PRO A 56 28.81 -21.62 -17.91
C PRO A 56 29.19 -22.22 -16.55
N ILE A 57 29.66 -21.42 -15.58
CA ILE A 57 29.97 -21.85 -14.21
C ILE A 57 28.71 -22.40 -13.51
N ARG A 58 27.51 -22.00 -13.94
CA ARG A 58 26.23 -22.55 -13.47
C ARG A 58 26.15 -24.08 -13.59
N TYR A 59 26.79 -24.69 -14.59
CA TYR A 59 26.77 -26.15 -14.75
C TYR A 59 27.67 -26.89 -13.75
N TRP A 60 28.59 -26.18 -13.10
CA TRP A 60 29.55 -26.74 -12.15
C TRP A 60 29.09 -26.59 -10.70
N PHE A 61 28.30 -25.57 -10.38
CA PHE A 61 27.78 -25.32 -9.03
C PHE A 61 26.26 -25.46 -9.01
N TYR A 62 25.75 -26.37 -8.17
CA TYR A 62 24.30 -26.63 -8.05
C TYR A 62 23.56 -25.54 -7.26
N ASP A 63 24.27 -24.80 -6.40
CA ASP A 63 23.67 -23.74 -5.59
C ASP A 63 23.52 -22.44 -6.40
N GLU A 64 22.29 -21.94 -6.50
CA GLU A 64 21.93 -20.78 -7.32
C GLU A 64 22.62 -19.50 -6.84
N ASP A 65 22.75 -19.34 -5.53
CA ASP A 65 23.30 -18.12 -4.94
C ASP A 65 24.80 -17.99 -5.25
N ILE A 66 25.52 -19.11 -5.28
CA ILE A 66 26.98 -19.15 -5.42
C ILE A 66 27.41 -18.75 -6.84
N TRP A 67 26.82 -19.35 -7.88
CA TRP A 67 27.23 -19.02 -9.26
C TRP A 67 26.87 -17.59 -9.64
N MET A 68 25.73 -17.06 -9.14
CA MET A 68 25.36 -15.65 -9.33
C MET A 68 26.35 -14.70 -8.67
N LEU A 69 26.78 -15.01 -7.45
CA LEU A 69 27.77 -14.22 -6.73
C LEU A 69 29.12 -14.21 -7.46
N ILE A 70 29.58 -15.37 -7.95
CA ILE A 70 30.81 -15.47 -8.76
C ILE A 70 30.70 -14.61 -10.02
N MET A 71 29.58 -14.68 -10.74
CA MET A 71 29.34 -13.85 -11.94
C MET A 71 29.40 -12.35 -11.63
N ILE A 72 28.79 -11.91 -10.52
CA ILE A 72 28.81 -10.51 -10.10
C ILE A 72 30.25 -10.06 -9.79
N ILE A 73 31.02 -10.87 -9.06
CA ILE A 73 32.42 -10.58 -8.73
C ILE A 73 33.27 -10.48 -10.00
N VAL A 74 33.20 -11.46 -10.89
CA VAL A 74 33.97 -11.48 -12.15
C VAL A 74 33.62 -10.26 -13.02
N SER A 75 32.33 -9.92 -13.13
CA SER A 75 31.89 -8.72 -13.84
C SER A 75 32.38 -7.43 -13.18
N ALA A 76 32.41 -7.35 -11.85
CA ALA A 76 32.88 -6.17 -11.11
C ALA A 76 34.40 -5.98 -11.26
N SER A 77 35.18 -7.05 -11.11
CA SER A 77 36.62 -7.03 -11.33
C SER A 77 36.98 -6.63 -12.77
N ALA A 78 36.25 -7.15 -13.76
CA ALA A 78 36.44 -6.76 -15.16
C ALA A 78 36.14 -5.27 -15.40
N PHE A 79 35.12 -4.71 -14.74
CA PHE A 79 34.83 -3.28 -14.81
C PHE A 79 35.95 -2.45 -14.20
N GLU A 80 36.45 -2.85 -13.03
CA GLU A 80 37.49 -2.10 -12.33
C GLU A 80 38.83 -2.11 -13.07
N TYR A 81 39.19 -3.25 -13.68
CA TYR A 81 40.47 -3.38 -14.37
C TYR A 81 40.49 -2.76 -15.78
N TRP A 82 39.44 -2.98 -16.59
CA TRP A 82 39.43 -2.55 -17.99
C TRP A 82 38.57 -1.33 -18.28
N SER A 83 37.54 -1.09 -17.47
CA SER A 83 36.51 -0.11 -17.81
C SER A 83 36.65 1.22 -17.04
N LYS A 84 37.56 1.32 -16.08
CA LYS A 84 37.69 2.45 -15.16
C LYS A 84 38.33 3.66 -15.85
N GLN A 85 37.54 4.72 -16.07
CA GLN A 85 38.02 6.02 -16.55
C GLN A 85 37.48 7.15 -15.67
N TRP A 86 38.32 8.13 -15.37
CA TRP A 86 37.90 9.32 -14.61
C TRP A 86 36.99 10.23 -15.44
N ARG A 87 35.89 10.70 -14.83
CA ARG A 87 35.02 11.74 -15.42
C ARG A 87 35.62 13.11 -15.17
N LEU A 88 36.13 13.72 -16.24
CA LEU A 88 36.62 15.11 -16.21
C LEU A 88 35.47 16.13 -16.16
N GLU A 89 34.29 15.78 -16.69
CA GLU A 89 33.14 16.69 -16.81
C GLU A 89 32.04 16.39 -15.79
N ARG A 90 31.47 17.44 -15.19
CA ARG A 90 30.29 17.31 -14.33
C ARG A 90 29.06 16.97 -15.20
N PRO A 91 28.29 15.92 -14.88
CA PRO A 91 27.12 15.56 -15.66
C PRO A 91 26.08 16.70 -15.60
N ARG A 92 25.59 17.12 -16.77
CA ARG A 92 24.55 18.15 -16.87
C ARG A 92 23.28 17.67 -16.16
N ARG A 93 22.70 18.52 -15.30
CA ARG A 93 21.44 18.19 -14.60
C ARG A 93 20.34 17.97 -15.64
N ARG A 94 19.85 16.73 -15.78
CA ARG A 94 18.64 16.42 -16.56
C ARG A 94 17.46 17.21 -15.99
N GLY A 95 16.61 17.76 -16.85
CA GLY A 95 15.43 18.54 -16.44
C GLY A 95 14.49 17.75 -15.53
N PHE A 96 13.76 18.46 -14.68
CA PHE A 96 12.85 17.88 -13.68
C PHE A 96 11.90 16.85 -14.29
N PHE A 97 11.23 17.19 -15.40
CA PHE A 97 10.30 16.28 -16.09
C PHE A 97 10.94 14.97 -16.54
N LYS A 98 12.18 14.99 -17.05
CA LYS A 98 12.88 13.76 -17.48
C LYS A 98 13.22 12.86 -16.28
N ARG A 99 13.50 13.45 -15.11
CA ARG A 99 13.75 12.70 -13.88
C ARG A 99 12.45 12.12 -13.33
N ALA A 100 11.42 12.94 -13.22
CA ALA A 100 10.10 12.53 -12.76
C ALA A 100 9.56 11.38 -13.63
N PHE A 101 9.62 11.52 -14.95
CA PHE A 101 9.20 10.46 -15.88
C PHE A 101 9.98 9.17 -15.69
N CYS A 102 11.32 9.24 -15.57
CA CYS A 102 12.15 8.06 -15.34
C CYS A 102 11.84 7.37 -14.00
N ILE A 103 11.57 8.15 -12.95
CA ILE A 103 11.20 7.63 -11.62
C ILE A 103 9.81 7.00 -11.69
N CYS A 104 8.83 7.65 -12.34
CA CYS A 104 7.49 7.08 -12.52
C CYS A 104 7.53 5.75 -13.28
N MET A 105 8.32 5.66 -14.36
CA MET A 105 8.51 4.41 -15.10
C MET A 105 9.15 3.32 -14.24
N ALA A 106 10.19 3.67 -13.47
CA ALA A 106 10.85 2.72 -12.57
C ALA A 106 9.91 2.22 -11.46
N VAL A 107 9.13 3.13 -10.86
CA VAL A 107 8.10 2.81 -9.86
C VAL A 107 7.03 1.92 -10.48
N SER A 108 6.57 2.22 -11.69
CA SER A 108 5.57 1.40 -12.39
C SER A 108 6.06 -0.03 -12.62
N LEU A 109 7.32 -0.20 -13.07
CA LEU A 109 7.91 -1.52 -13.28
C LEU A 109 8.05 -2.28 -11.96
N TYR A 110 8.55 -1.60 -10.92
CA TYR A 110 8.69 -2.22 -9.60
C TYR A 110 7.33 -2.64 -9.02
N SER A 111 6.33 -1.75 -9.08
CA SER A 111 4.96 -2.06 -8.66
C SER A 111 4.36 -3.21 -9.46
N SER A 112 4.60 -3.29 -10.78
CA SER A 112 4.12 -4.42 -11.58
C SER A 112 4.71 -5.76 -11.13
N LEU A 113 5.98 -5.78 -10.70
CA LEU A 113 6.63 -6.99 -10.20
C LEU A 113 6.01 -7.43 -8.87
N TRP A 114 5.75 -6.48 -7.97
CA TRP A 114 5.07 -6.76 -6.70
C TRP A 114 3.61 -7.18 -6.89
N ILE A 115 2.89 -6.55 -7.81
CA ILE A 115 1.51 -6.93 -8.15
C ILE A 115 1.50 -8.34 -8.73
N SER A 116 2.41 -8.68 -9.65
CA SER A 116 2.53 -10.03 -10.18
C SER A 116 2.81 -11.05 -9.09
N TYR A 117 3.73 -10.74 -8.16
CA TYR A 117 4.03 -11.61 -7.03
C TYR A 117 2.81 -11.82 -6.13
N LEU A 118 2.10 -10.75 -5.75
CA LEU A 118 0.89 -10.84 -4.93
C LEU A 118 -0.25 -11.56 -5.65
N TYR A 119 -0.36 -11.38 -6.97
CA TYR A 119 -1.37 -12.02 -7.79
C TYR A 119 -1.21 -13.55 -7.81
N PHE A 120 0.03 -14.06 -7.92
CA PHE A 120 0.30 -15.50 -8.00
C PHE A 120 0.50 -16.18 -6.64
N ASN A 121 1.09 -15.48 -5.66
CA ASN A 121 1.47 -16.09 -4.38
C ASN A 121 0.58 -15.63 -3.20
N GLY A 122 -0.24 -14.60 -3.40
CA GLY A 122 -1.09 -14.07 -2.34
C GLY A 122 -2.28 -14.99 -2.08
N LYS A 123 -2.47 -15.34 -0.81
CA LYS A 123 -3.66 -16.05 -0.31
C LYS A 123 -4.30 -15.21 0.80
N ILE A 124 -5.61 -15.04 0.72
CA ILE A 124 -6.40 -14.35 1.75
C ILE A 124 -7.20 -15.43 2.49
N LYS A 125 -7.26 -15.32 3.82
CA LYS A 125 -8.13 -16.16 4.64
C LYS A 125 -9.50 -15.52 4.72
N ASP A 126 -10.52 -16.28 4.36
CA ASP A 126 -11.92 -15.86 4.53
C ASP A 126 -12.34 -15.95 6.01
N GLU A 127 -13.47 -15.35 6.37
CA GLU A 127 -14.04 -15.42 7.73
C GLU A 127 -14.33 -16.88 8.17
N ASP A 128 -14.58 -17.76 7.19
CA ASP A 128 -14.79 -19.20 7.38
C ASP A 128 -13.48 -20.01 7.50
N GLY A 129 -12.32 -19.36 7.35
CA GLY A 129 -11.00 -19.98 7.48
C GLY A 129 -10.42 -20.59 6.20
N ASP A 130 -11.14 -20.52 5.08
CA ASP A 130 -10.69 -21.02 3.78
C ASP A 130 -9.65 -20.08 3.13
N GLU A 131 -8.61 -20.67 2.53
CA GLU A 131 -7.56 -19.92 1.82
C GLU A 131 -7.92 -19.72 0.34
N VAL A 132 -8.37 -18.52 -0.01
CA VAL A 132 -8.71 -18.16 -1.39
C VAL A 132 -7.55 -17.38 -2.04
N PRO A 133 -7.12 -17.73 -3.28
CA PRO A 133 -6.13 -16.96 -4.01
C PRO A 133 -6.58 -15.50 -4.23
N VAL A 134 -5.66 -14.54 -4.07
CA VAL A 134 -5.94 -13.10 -4.22
C VAL A 134 -6.55 -12.79 -5.59
N HIS A 135 -6.07 -13.42 -6.66
CA HIS A 135 -6.59 -13.19 -8.02
C HIS A 135 -8.07 -13.57 -8.15
N GLU A 136 -8.53 -14.59 -7.42
CA GLU A 136 -9.91 -15.07 -7.46
C GLU A 136 -10.82 -14.18 -6.63
N ALA A 137 -10.37 -13.78 -5.44
CA ALA A 137 -11.06 -12.80 -4.62
C ALA A 137 -11.28 -11.48 -5.37
N ILE A 138 -10.23 -10.95 -6.03
CA ILE A 138 -10.34 -9.71 -6.83
C ILE A 138 -11.32 -9.88 -7.99
N ARG A 139 -11.27 -11.02 -8.70
CA ARG A 139 -12.19 -11.29 -9.81
C ARG A 139 -13.64 -11.35 -9.32
N ASN A 140 -13.89 -12.08 -8.24
CA ASN A 140 -15.24 -12.23 -7.67
C ASN A 140 -15.75 -10.89 -7.16
N PHE A 141 -14.90 -10.08 -6.54
CA PHE A 141 -15.21 -8.72 -6.11
C PHE A 141 -15.57 -7.81 -7.28
N LEU A 142 -14.78 -7.80 -8.36
CA LEU A 142 -15.05 -6.98 -9.55
C LEU A 142 -16.29 -7.45 -10.34
N MET A 143 -16.69 -8.72 -10.18
CA MET A 143 -17.92 -9.25 -10.76
C MET A 143 -19.13 -9.12 -9.82
N SER A 144 -18.92 -8.75 -8.56
CA SER A 144 -19.99 -8.63 -7.58
C SER A 144 -20.95 -7.47 -7.92
N PRO A 145 -22.24 -7.57 -7.53
CA PRO A 145 -23.20 -6.48 -7.66
C PRO A 145 -22.73 -5.17 -7.01
N TRP A 146 -21.90 -5.28 -5.97
CA TRP A 146 -21.31 -4.12 -5.30
C TRP A 146 -20.43 -3.28 -6.23
N TRP A 147 -19.65 -3.90 -7.13
CA TRP A 147 -18.79 -3.16 -8.05
C TRP A 147 -19.59 -2.41 -9.12
N THR A 148 -20.71 -2.99 -9.55
CA THR A 148 -21.63 -2.31 -10.46
C THR A 148 -22.30 -1.12 -9.78
N ASP A 149 -22.71 -1.27 -8.52
CA ASP A 149 -23.31 -0.20 -7.72
C ASP A 149 -22.32 0.93 -7.46
N LEU A 150 -21.05 0.59 -7.15
CA LEU A 150 -19.98 1.58 -6.98
C LEU A 150 -19.76 2.37 -8.26
N LYS A 151 -19.64 1.70 -9.42
CA LYS A 151 -19.47 2.36 -10.71
C LYS A 151 -20.63 3.29 -11.03
N GLN A 152 -21.85 2.86 -10.71
CA GLN A 152 -23.05 3.66 -10.93
C GLN A 152 -23.03 4.90 -10.01
N THR A 153 -22.75 4.72 -8.72
CA THR A 153 -22.64 5.81 -7.75
C THR A 153 -21.57 6.83 -8.16
N ILE A 154 -20.40 6.38 -8.62
CA ILE A 154 -19.34 7.26 -9.13
C ILE A 154 -19.82 8.04 -10.35
N ARG A 155 -20.52 7.39 -11.28
CA ARG A 155 -21.06 8.03 -12.49
C ARG A 155 -22.13 9.07 -12.14
N ASP A 156 -23.04 8.74 -11.24
CA ASP A 156 -24.11 9.64 -10.79
C ASP A 156 -23.51 10.84 -10.05
N THR A 157 -22.51 10.59 -9.21
CA THR A 157 -21.73 11.65 -8.54
C THR A 157 -21.01 12.54 -9.54
N TRP A 158 -20.45 11.97 -10.61
CA TRP A 158 -19.81 12.73 -11.66
C TRP A 158 -20.81 13.63 -12.41
N HIS A 159 -21.97 13.10 -12.78
CA HIS A 159 -23.03 13.90 -13.40
C HIS A 159 -23.52 15.01 -12.47
N PHE A 160 -23.73 14.70 -11.19
CA PHE A 160 -24.08 15.69 -10.18
C PHE A 160 -23.02 16.80 -10.06
N ALA A 161 -21.73 16.43 -10.09
CA ALA A 161 -20.62 17.36 -10.04
C ALA A 161 -20.56 18.31 -11.24
N GLN A 162 -20.92 17.83 -12.43
CA GLN A 162 -21.00 18.67 -13.62
C GLN A 162 -22.12 19.71 -13.53
N HIS A 163 -23.26 19.38 -12.90
CA HIS A 163 -24.40 20.28 -12.79
C HIS A 163 -24.30 21.28 -11.62
N ASN A 164 -23.89 20.83 -10.43
CA ASN A 164 -23.91 21.63 -9.20
C ASN A 164 -22.53 22.18 -8.80
N GLY A 165 -21.49 21.84 -9.56
CA GLY A 165 -20.11 22.22 -9.29
C GLY A 165 -19.41 21.30 -8.28
N TRP A 166 -18.09 21.19 -8.44
CA TRP A 166 -17.25 20.27 -7.65
C TRP A 166 -17.25 20.59 -6.14
N LYS A 167 -17.36 21.88 -5.77
CA LYS A 167 -17.34 22.30 -4.36
C LYS A 167 -18.55 21.79 -3.57
N GLU A 168 -19.75 21.90 -4.12
CA GLU A 168 -20.96 21.46 -3.43
C GLU A 168 -21.05 19.93 -3.40
N THR A 169 -20.60 19.27 -4.46
CA THR A 169 -20.50 17.80 -4.52
C THR A 169 -19.55 17.26 -3.46
N TRP A 170 -18.35 17.87 -3.34
CA TRP A 170 -17.42 17.52 -2.27
C TRP A 170 -18.01 17.77 -0.88
N ARG A 171 -18.75 18.88 -0.70
CA ARG A 171 -19.42 19.17 0.58
C ARG A 171 -20.43 18.08 0.94
N GLN A 172 -21.25 17.64 -0.02
CA GLN A 172 -22.25 16.59 0.19
C GLN A 172 -21.63 15.22 0.44
N ILE A 173 -20.59 14.85 -0.31
CA ILE A 173 -19.83 13.60 -0.09
C ILE A 173 -19.25 13.59 1.33
N VAL A 174 -18.63 14.70 1.76
CA VAL A 174 -18.06 14.83 3.11
C VAL A 174 -19.13 14.90 4.19
N GLU A 175 -20.35 15.35 3.87
CA GLU A 175 -21.48 15.39 4.81
C GLU A 175 -22.14 14.01 4.96
N GLN A 176 -22.17 13.20 3.89
CA GLN A 176 -22.67 11.82 3.91
C GLN A 176 -21.66 10.84 4.50
N MET A 177 -20.36 11.04 4.23
CA MET A 177 -19.32 10.30 4.91
C MET A 177 -19.21 10.85 6.33
N ASP A 178 -19.69 10.09 7.31
CA ASP A 178 -19.62 10.43 8.74
C ASP A 178 -18.15 10.42 9.23
N MET A 179 -17.38 11.41 8.80
CA MET A 179 -15.93 11.55 9.04
C MET A 179 -15.61 11.73 10.53
N ASP A 180 -16.57 12.23 11.30
CA ASP A 180 -16.46 12.43 12.74
C ASP A 180 -16.98 11.19 13.53
N GLY A 181 -17.59 10.20 12.88
CA GLY A 181 -18.06 8.93 13.48
C GLY A 181 -19.27 9.09 14.40
N GLU A 182 -20.06 10.14 14.23
CA GLU A 182 -21.16 10.50 15.14
C GLU A 182 -22.35 9.57 15.05
N GLN A 183 -22.73 9.17 13.84
CA GLN A 183 -23.83 8.23 13.67
C GLN A 183 -23.50 6.92 14.36
N ASN A 184 -22.22 6.51 14.32
CA ASN A 184 -21.77 5.36 15.07
C ASN A 184 -21.80 5.63 16.58
N ALA A 185 -21.32 6.79 17.04
CA ALA A 185 -21.36 7.16 18.46
C ALA A 185 -22.78 7.23 19.05
N TYR A 186 -23.76 7.75 18.30
CA TYR A 186 -25.18 7.75 18.69
C TYR A 186 -25.74 6.33 18.79
N LYS A 187 -25.36 5.44 17.85
CA LYS A 187 -25.75 4.02 17.87
C LYS A 187 -25.14 3.27 19.05
N VAL A 188 -23.85 3.47 19.33
CA VAL A 188 -23.14 2.84 20.47
C VAL A 188 -23.76 3.22 21.80
N LEU A 189 -24.15 4.50 21.98
CA LEU A 189 -24.83 4.95 23.19
C LEU A 189 -26.34 4.64 23.19
N GLY A 190 -26.92 4.19 22.07
CA GLY A 190 -28.34 3.91 21.94
C GLY A 190 -29.24 5.15 22.06
N VAL A 191 -28.73 6.32 21.70
CA VAL A 191 -29.45 7.60 21.81
C VAL A 191 -29.79 8.19 20.44
N SER A 192 -30.93 8.87 20.35
CA SER A 192 -31.33 9.55 19.11
C SER A 192 -30.29 10.62 18.70
N PRO A 193 -30.07 10.85 17.39
CA PRO A 193 -29.29 12.00 16.91
C PRO A 193 -29.81 13.36 17.40
N THR A 194 -31.09 13.42 17.81
CA THR A 194 -31.74 14.60 18.38
C THR A 194 -31.67 14.67 19.91
N ALA A 195 -31.04 13.70 20.58
CA ALA A 195 -31.00 13.61 22.03
C ALA A 195 -30.29 14.82 22.67
N SER A 196 -30.81 15.26 23.81
CA SER A 196 -30.23 16.38 24.54
C SER A 196 -28.90 15.99 25.20
N GLN A 197 -28.03 16.97 25.49
CA GLN A 197 -26.76 16.67 26.18
C GLN A 197 -26.97 16.05 27.56
N ALA A 198 -28.08 16.40 28.22
CA ALA A 198 -28.45 15.84 29.51
C ALA A 198 -28.75 14.34 29.38
N GLU A 199 -29.48 13.94 28.33
CA GLU A 199 -29.75 12.54 28.00
C GLU A 199 -28.46 11.78 27.66
N ILE A 200 -27.59 12.33 26.81
CA ILE A 200 -26.32 11.69 26.43
C ILE A 200 -25.45 11.44 27.68
N LYS A 201 -25.36 12.42 28.59
CA LYS A 201 -24.58 12.28 29.82
C LYS A 201 -25.22 11.29 30.80
N ALA A 202 -26.55 11.25 30.88
CA ALA A 202 -27.27 10.31 31.73
C ALA A 202 -27.08 8.87 31.26
N VAL A 203 -27.19 8.64 29.95
CA VAL A 203 -27.01 7.32 29.32
C VAL A 203 -25.56 6.87 29.42
N TYR A 204 -24.59 7.75 29.16
CA TYR A 204 -23.16 7.47 29.40
C TYR A 204 -22.92 7.01 30.84
N LYS A 205 -23.40 7.75 31.84
CA LYS A 205 -23.21 7.38 33.26
C LYS A 205 -23.83 6.02 33.58
N LYS A 206 -24.99 5.70 33.00
CA LYS A 206 -25.65 4.40 33.18
C LYS A 206 -24.82 3.27 32.59
N LEU A 207 -24.39 3.41 31.33
CA LEU A 207 -23.63 2.39 30.60
C LEU A 207 -22.22 2.20 31.19
N SER A 208 -21.53 3.27 31.62
CA SER A 208 -20.23 3.17 32.29
C SER A 208 -20.29 2.44 33.63
N LEU A 209 -21.40 2.56 34.37
CA LEU A 209 -21.60 1.80 35.61
C LEU A 209 -21.92 0.33 35.34
N GLU A 210 -22.57 0.03 34.22
CA GLU A 210 -22.92 -1.33 33.80
C GLU A 210 -21.67 -2.09 33.31
N TYR A 211 -20.87 -1.45 32.46
CA TYR A 211 -19.65 -2.00 31.87
C TYR A 211 -18.37 -1.58 32.59
N HIS A 212 -18.42 -1.33 33.91
CA HIS A 212 -17.20 -0.99 34.66
C HIS A 212 -16.27 -2.22 34.77
N PRO A 213 -14.94 -2.09 34.52
CA PRO A 213 -14.02 -3.23 34.54
C PRO A 213 -13.98 -3.97 35.88
N ASP A 214 -14.26 -3.29 36.99
CA ASP A 214 -14.33 -3.88 38.33
C ASP A 214 -15.50 -4.88 38.54
N LYS A 215 -16.51 -4.88 37.66
CA LYS A 215 -17.65 -5.81 37.76
C LYS A 215 -17.40 -7.17 37.12
N ALA A 216 -16.34 -7.31 36.32
CA ALA A 216 -16.02 -8.55 35.62
C ALA A 216 -15.16 -9.48 36.49
N LYS A 217 -15.61 -10.74 36.63
CA LYS A 217 -14.94 -11.75 37.48
C LYS A 217 -13.94 -12.59 36.69
N ASP A 218 -14.26 -12.96 35.45
CA ASP A 218 -13.43 -13.83 34.60
C ASP A 218 -12.57 -13.04 33.60
N GLU A 219 -11.43 -13.60 33.17
CA GLU A 219 -10.50 -12.93 32.23
C GLU A 219 -11.12 -12.68 30.85
N GLU A 220 -11.94 -13.59 30.34
CA GLU A 220 -12.61 -13.44 29.05
C GLU A 220 -13.70 -12.37 29.10
N GLN A 221 -14.44 -12.31 30.22
CA GLN A 221 -15.42 -11.26 30.49
C GLN A 221 -14.76 -9.89 30.68
N LYS A 222 -13.58 -9.82 31.32
CA LYS A 222 -12.82 -8.57 31.49
C LYS A 222 -12.47 -7.96 30.14
N LYS A 223 -12.04 -8.76 29.16
CA LYS A 223 -11.73 -8.26 27.81
C LYS A 223 -12.97 -7.66 27.13
N ILE A 224 -14.09 -8.39 27.12
CA ILE A 224 -15.34 -7.93 26.48
C ILE A 224 -15.88 -6.66 27.17
N VAL A 225 -15.86 -6.61 28.50
CA VAL A 225 -16.34 -5.45 29.27
C VAL A 225 -15.42 -4.24 29.04
N GLN A 226 -14.10 -4.45 29.01
CA GLN A 226 -13.12 -3.41 28.73
C GLN A 226 -13.28 -2.83 27.32
N GLU A 227 -13.45 -3.68 26.30
CA GLU A 227 -13.68 -3.24 24.92
C GLU A 227 -14.96 -2.39 24.81
N LYS A 228 -16.07 -2.87 25.38
CA LYS A 228 -17.33 -2.11 25.40
C LYS A 228 -17.21 -0.79 26.17
N PHE A 229 -16.52 -0.79 27.31
CA PHE A 229 -16.29 0.43 28.08
C PHE A 229 -15.50 1.47 27.28
N MET A 230 -14.44 1.03 26.58
CA MET A 230 -13.65 1.89 25.71
C MET A 230 -14.49 2.44 24.55
N GLU A 231 -15.33 1.62 23.93
CA GLU A 231 -16.22 2.03 22.84
C GLU A 231 -17.24 3.10 23.30
N ILE A 232 -17.87 2.89 24.47
CA ILE A 232 -18.79 3.85 25.10
C ILE A 232 -18.08 5.18 25.42
N GLN A 233 -16.85 5.11 25.94
CA GLN A 233 -16.06 6.30 26.25
C GLN A 233 -15.71 7.09 24.99
N GLN A 234 -15.25 6.40 23.94
CA GLN A 234 -14.95 7.01 22.64
C GLN A 234 -16.18 7.67 22.02
N ALA A 235 -17.33 7.00 22.06
CA ALA A 235 -18.59 7.55 21.57
C ALA A 235 -18.99 8.84 22.32
N TYR A 236 -18.86 8.86 23.65
CA TYR A 236 -19.15 10.06 24.44
C TYR A 236 -18.16 11.21 24.16
N GLU A 237 -16.88 10.91 23.99
CA GLU A 237 -15.85 11.91 23.67
C GLU A 237 -16.09 12.58 22.30
N ILE A 238 -16.45 11.79 21.28
CA ILE A 238 -16.80 12.29 19.94
C ILE A 238 -17.98 13.28 20.02
N LEU A 239 -19.07 12.88 20.68
CA LEU A 239 -20.27 13.72 20.81
C LEU A 239 -20.00 14.99 21.65
N SER A 240 -19.20 14.87 22.71
CA SER A 240 -18.80 16.00 23.56
C SER A 240 -17.92 17.02 22.83
N LYS A 241 -16.92 16.54 22.06
CA LYS A 241 -16.01 17.39 21.28
C LYS A 241 -16.76 18.18 20.21
N LYS A 242 -17.75 17.56 19.54
CA LYS A 242 -18.56 18.26 18.54
C LYS A 242 -19.43 19.36 19.14
N LYS A 243 -20.01 19.16 20.33
CA LYS A 243 -20.74 20.22 21.05
C LYS A 243 -19.84 21.44 21.26
N ASN A 244 -18.62 21.23 21.74
CA ASN A 244 -17.68 22.33 21.98
C ASN A 244 -17.34 23.07 20.68
N LYS A 245 -17.14 22.35 19.57
CA LYS A 245 -16.90 22.92 18.23
C LYS A 245 -18.11 23.72 17.72
N ARG A 246 -19.34 23.20 17.87
CA ARG A 246 -20.60 23.91 17.52
C ARG A 246 -20.79 25.18 18.36
N ARG A 247 -20.55 25.11 19.67
CA ARG A 247 -20.65 26.25 20.59
C ARG A 247 -19.65 27.36 20.24
N GLN A 248 -18.40 26.99 19.91
CA GLN A 248 -17.38 27.95 19.48
C GLN A 248 -17.76 28.63 18.15
N LYS A 249 -18.30 27.87 17.18
CA LYS A 249 -18.76 28.42 15.90
C LYS A 249 -19.91 29.42 16.08
N ASN A 250 -20.90 29.08 16.90
CA ASN A 250 -22.03 29.98 17.18
C ASN A 250 -21.58 31.26 17.91
N LYS A 251 -20.58 31.16 18.80
CA LYS A 251 -20.02 32.32 19.49
C LYS A 251 -19.34 33.28 18.50
N LYS A 252 -18.50 32.78 17.59
CA LYS A 252 -17.84 33.60 16.56
C LYS A 252 -18.84 34.27 15.61
N PHE A 253 -19.86 33.53 15.17
CA PHE A 253 -20.90 34.07 14.30
C PHE A 253 -21.67 35.24 14.96
N ASN A 254 -21.98 35.13 16.25
CA ASN A 254 -22.63 36.21 17.00
C ASN A 254 -21.69 37.40 17.32
N GLU A 255 -20.37 37.23 17.24
CA GLU A 255 -19.39 38.32 17.40
C GLU A 255 -19.11 39.05 16.08
N GLU A 256 -19.47 38.44 14.93
CA GLU A 256 -19.31 38.99 13.57
C GLU A 256 -20.57 39.70 13.04
N LEU A 257 -21.69 39.63 13.77
CA LEU A 257 -22.97 40.33 13.52
C LEU A 257 -23.08 41.59 14.37
#